data_AF-A0A2A7WPB5-F1
#
_entry.id   AF-A0A2A7WPB5-F1
#
_cell.length_a   1.000
_cell.length_b   1.000
_cell.length_c   1.000
_cell.angle_alpha   90.00
_cell.angle_beta   90.00
_cell.angle_gamma   90.00
#
_symmetry.space_group_name_H-M   'P 1'
#
loop_
_entity.id
_entity.type
_entity.pdbx_description
1 polymer ?
#
loop_
_entity_poly.entity_id
_entity_poly.type
_entity_poly.pdbx_seq_one_letter_code
_entity_poly.pdbx_strand_id
1 'polypeptide(L)' 'MSKKNLLKNLRLATRGNFFLITIKNSLEYDTKMIEKLAKELELDGLIKLKECTQLEDSLFLSGILKYASN' A
#
# COMPACT_ATOMS: atom_id res chain seq x y z
N MET A 1 -9.38 6.79 2.05
CA MET A 1 -8.82 6.40 0.72
C MET A 1 -9.59 5.17 0.27
N SER A 2 -9.85 5.02 -1.02
CA SER A 2 -10.42 3.76 -1.54
C SER A 2 -9.30 2.79 -1.96
N LYS A 3 -9.55 1.47 -1.88
CA LYS A 3 -8.65 0.37 -2.33
C LYS A 3 -7.99 0.66 -3.69
N LYS A 4 -8.79 1.11 -4.66
CA LYS A 4 -8.31 1.46 -6.01
C LYS A 4 -7.31 2.62 -6.00
N ASN A 5 -7.55 3.63 -5.17
CA ASN A 5 -6.68 4.80 -5.10
C ASN A 5 -5.36 4.46 -4.39
N LEU A 6 -5.39 3.61 -3.36
CA LEU A 6 -4.18 3.09 -2.73
C LEU A 6 -3.36 2.30 -3.75
N LEU A 7 -3.98 1.38 -4.48
CA LEU A 7 -3.29 0.61 -5.54
C LEU A 7 -2.71 1.51 -6.63
N LYS A 8 -3.45 2.55 -7.05
CA LYS A 8 -2.94 3.53 -8.03
C LYS A 8 -1.71 4.25 -7.51
N ASN A 9 -1.73 4.70 -6.25
CA ASN A 9 -0.57 5.32 -5.62
C ASN A 9 0.61 4.35 -5.49
N LEU A 10 0.36 3.09 -5.10
CA LEU A 10 1.37 2.04 -5.05
C LEU A 10 2.01 1.83 -6.43
N ARG A 11 1.21 1.75 -7.49
CA ARG A 11 1.68 1.65 -8.89
C ARG A 11 2.53 2.85 -9.31
N LEU A 12 2.10 4.05 -8.96
CA LEU A 12 2.87 5.28 -9.25
C LEU A 12 4.17 5.35 -8.45
N ALA A 13 4.17 4.84 -7.21
CA ALA A 13 5.34 4.72 -6.36
C ALA A 13 6.19 3.48 -6.67
N THR A 14 5.79 2.64 -7.64
CA THR A 14 6.55 1.46 -8.02
C THR A 14 7.72 1.87 -8.91
N ARG A 15 8.94 1.54 -8.49
CA ARG A 15 10.13 1.60 -9.34
C ARG A 15 10.51 0.18 -9.76
N GLY A 16 10.20 -0.15 -11.01
CA GLY A 16 10.35 -1.50 -11.54
C GLY A 16 9.28 -2.45 -11.01
N ASN A 17 9.66 -3.33 -10.08
CA ASN A 17 8.75 -4.28 -9.43
C ASN A 17 8.46 -3.96 -7.96
N PHE A 18 9.21 -3.04 -7.36
CA PHE A 18 9.11 -2.73 -5.94
C PHE A 18 8.43 -1.38 -5.74
N PHE A 19 7.46 -1.31 -4.83
CA PHE A 19 6.83 -0.06 -4.40
C PHE A 19 7.29 0.28 -2.99
N LEU A 20 7.42 1.58 -2.75
CA LEU A 20 7.76 2.12 -1.45
C LEU A 20 7.00 3.43 -1.29
N ILE A 21 6.07 3.46 -0.34
CA ILE A 21 5.20 4.61 -0.11
C ILE A 21 5.09 4.91 1.38
N THR A 22 5.21 6.19 1.70
CA THR A 22 4.93 6.70 3.04
C THR A 22 3.62 7.47 2.97
N ILE A 23 2.61 7.02 3.71
CA ILE A 23 1.29 7.62 3.76
C ILE A 23 1.19 8.36 5.07
N LYS A 24 1.15 9.69 5.04
CA LYS A 24 0.93 10.48 6.27
C LYS A 24 -0.46 10.21 6.83
N ASN A 25 -0.55 10.16 8.16
CA ASN A 25 -1.78 10.02 8.91
C ASN A 25 -2.54 11.35 8.86
N SER A 26 -3.13 11.68 7.71
CA SER A 26 -4.07 12.79 7.66
C SER A 26 -5.35 12.40 8.39
N LEU A 27 -6.00 13.37 9.05
CA LEU A 27 -7.30 13.24 9.73
C LEU A 27 -8.40 12.50 8.91
N GLU A 28 -8.27 12.42 7.59
CA GLU A 28 -9.17 11.70 6.68
C GLU A 28 -8.81 10.22 6.42
N TYR A 29 -7.66 9.74 6.92
CA TYR A 29 -7.08 8.44 6.57
C TYR A 29 -6.50 7.75 7.81
N ASP A 30 -7.35 7.00 8.51
CA ASP A 30 -6.94 6.15 9.62
C ASP A 30 -5.90 5.12 9.16
N THR A 31 -4.76 5.02 9.83
CA THR A 31 -3.70 4.05 9.50
C THR A 31 -4.23 2.62 9.46
N LYS A 32 -5.22 2.29 10.30
CA LYS A 32 -5.89 0.98 10.31
C LYS A 32 -6.65 0.72 9.00
N MET A 33 -7.25 1.74 8.41
CA MET A 33 -7.95 1.62 7.13
C MET A 33 -6.95 1.32 6.01
N ILE A 34 -5.81 2.02 5.99
CA ILE A 34 -4.76 1.78 5.00
C ILE A 34 -4.16 0.38 5.15
N GLU A 35 -3.87 -0.08 6.38
CA GLU A 35 -3.37 -1.44 6.62
C GLU A 35 -4.36 -2.49 6.12
N LYS A 36 -5.66 -2.30 6.40
CA LYS A 36 -6.71 -3.21 5.94
C LYS A 36 -6.77 -3.27 4.41
N LEU A 37 -6.72 -2.11 3.74
CA LEU A 37 -6.68 -2.03 2.27
C LEU A 37 -5.43 -2.70 1.69
N ALA A 38 -4.27 -2.53 2.34
CA ALA A 38 -3.02 -3.15 1.92
C ALA A 38 -3.06 -4.68 2.04
N LYS A 39 -3.61 -5.21 3.14
CA LYS A 39 -3.87 -6.64 3.30
C LYS A 39 -4.87 -7.17 2.28
N GLU A 40 -5.94 -6.43 1.97
CA GLU A 40 -6.88 -6.84 0.93
C GLU A 40 -6.23 -6.91 -0.44
N LEU A 41 -5.33 -5.98 -0.78
CA LEU A 41 -4.59 -6.01 -2.05
C LEU A 41 -3.60 -7.18 -2.11
N GLU A 42 -3.04 -7.58 -0.97
CA GLU A 42 -2.20 -8.78 -0.86
C GLU A 42 -3.01 -10.07 -1.01
N LEU A 43 -4.18 -10.15 -0.37
CA LEU A 43 -5.12 -11.27 -0.52
C LEU A 43 -5.63 -11.43 -1.95
N ASP A 44 -5.87 -10.31 -2.65
CA ASP A 44 -6.21 -10.28 -4.08
C ASP A 44 -5.04 -10.73 -4.98
N GLY A 45 -3.83 -10.89 -4.43
CA GLY A 45 -2.63 -11.24 -5.18
C GLY A 45 -2.09 -10.11 -6.07
N LEU A 46 -2.57 -8.88 -5.90
CA LEU A 46 -2.17 -7.69 -6.67
C LEU A 46 -0.85 -7.10 -6.18
N ILE A 47 -0.57 -7.24 -4.88
CA ILE A 47 0.68 -6.83 -4.28
C ILE A 47 1.19 -7.92 -3.35
N LYS A 48 2.47 -7.87 -3.01
CA LYS A 48 3.04 -8.60 -1.89
C LYS A 48 3.63 -7.58 -0.93
N LEU A 49 3.01 -7.41 0.22
CA LEU A 49 3.49 -6.54 1.27
C LEU A 49 4.75 -7.17 1.87
N LYS A 50 5.81 -6.38 1.98
CA LYS A 50 7.08 -6.83 2.56
C LYS A 50 7.31 -6.17 3.91
N GLU A 51 6.96 -4.89 4.02
CA GLU A 51 7.07 -4.14 5.26
C GLU A 51 5.86 -3.21 5.41
N CYS A 52 5.30 -3.16 6.61
CA CYS A 52 4.20 -2.28 6.99
C CYS A 52 4.47 -1.76 8.39
N THR A 53 5.01 -0.55 8.47
CA THR A 53 5.46 0.05 9.73
C THR A 53 4.64 1.28 10.01
N GLN A 54 3.87 1.25 11.10
CA GLN A 54 3.18 2.44 11.60
C GLN A 54 4.18 3.30 12.37
N LEU A 55 4.39 4.52 11.87
CA LEU A 55 5.12 5.61 12.51
C LEU A 55 4.11 6.53 13.23
N GLU A 56 4.61 7.47 14.05
CA GLU A 56 3.80 8.33 14.92
C GLU A 56 2.67 9.09 14.18
N ASP A 57 2.94 9.57 12.96
CA ASP A 57 1.96 10.27 12.13
C ASP A 57 2.00 9.80 10.67
N SER A 58 2.48 8.58 10.41
CA SER A 58 2.62 8.06 9.05
C SER A 58 2.62 6.54 9.03
N LEU A 59 2.15 5.94 7.95
CA LEU A 59 2.27 4.52 7.69
C LEU A 59 3.24 4.31 6.53
N PHE A 60 4.32 3.60 6.81
CA PHE A 60 5.26 3.18 5.80
C PHE A 60 4.83 1.82 5.25
N LEU A 61 4.67 1.73 3.93
CA LEU A 61 4.42 0.47 3.25
C LEU A 61 5.47 0.26 2.17
N SER A 62 6.05 -0.93 2.17
CA SER A 62 6.94 -1.38 1.11
C SER A 62 6.61 -2.80 0.69
N GLY A 63 6.83 -3.10 -0.58
CA GLY A 63 6.47 -4.39 -1.13
C GLY A 63 6.72 -4.50 -2.62
N ILE A 64 6.26 -5.60 -3.19
CA ILE A 64 6.42 -5.91 -4.61
C ILE A 64 5.05 -5.86 -5.24
N LEU A 65 4.91 -5.11 -6.34
CA LEU A 65 3.67 -5.11 -7.09
C LEU A 65 3.63 -6.42 -7.88
N LYS A 66 2.65 -7.28 -7.60
CA LYS A 66 2.42 -8.45 -8.41
C LYS A 66 1.63 -7.99 -9.62
N TYR A 67 2.32 -7.95 -10.76
CA TYR A 67 1.60 -7.99 -12.02
C TYR A 67 0.86 -9.32 -12.03
N ALA A 68 -0.46 -9.26 -11.96
CA ALA A 68 -1.28 -10.39 -12.35
C ALA A 68 -0.94 -10.64 -13.83
N SER A 69 0.06 -11.49 -14.07
CA SER A 69 0.23 -12.16 -15.35
C SER A 69 -1.01 -13.04 -15.47
N ASN A 70 -1.99 -12.51 -16.20
CA ASN A 70 -3.23 -13.18 -16.56
C ASN A 70 -2.95 -14.52 -17.26
#